data_AF-A0A0A0LVU5-F1
#
_entry.id   AF-A0A0A0LVU5-F1
#
_cell.length_a   1.000
_cell.length_b   1.000
_cell.length_c   1.000
_cell.angle_alpha   90.00
_cell.angle_beta   90.00
_cell.angle_gamma   90.00
#
_symmetry.space_group_name_H-M   'P 1'
#
loop_
_entity.id
_entity.type
_entity.pdbx_description
1 polymer ?
#
loop_
_entity_poly.entity_id
_entity_poly.type
_entity_poly.pdbx_seq_one_letter_code
_entity_poly.pdbx_strand_id
1 'polypeptide(L)'
;MTRKKVKLAYITNDASRKATFKKRKKGLLKKLAELTTLCGIEACAIIFNPSNSQPDLWPSTLGLQKVLSKFKSLPEMEQCKKMVNQETFLRDRIAKAADQLKKLQRENREKEITRVMFQSLVAGATPPLDLNVIDLNDLGWLVDQKMADIGKRMELLTVNRSSRVATNEPSWFMEMVNQGANDEDHMGFNIGDDVIQLPSFGEDDNHGTFWSNNNVIFP
;
A
#
# COMPACT_ATOMS: atom_id res chain seq x y z
N MET A 1 15.67 4.85 22.29
CA MET A 1 14.37 5.53 22.05
C MET A 1 13.91 5.25 20.63
N THR A 2 12.80 4.54 20.46
CA THR A 2 12.26 4.19 19.14
C THR A 2 11.68 5.44 18.47
N ARG A 3 12.19 5.77 17.28
CA ARG A 3 11.75 6.96 16.52
C ARG A 3 10.33 6.71 16.00
N LYS A 4 9.34 7.46 16.50
CA LYS A 4 7.97 7.40 15.95
C LYS A 4 7.99 7.81 14.47
N LYS A 5 7.26 7.07 13.64
CA LYS A 5 7.03 7.39 12.23
C LYS A 5 6.31 8.75 12.17
N VAL A 6 6.84 9.68 11.36
CA VAL A 6 6.28 11.03 11.23
C VAL A 6 5.30 11.07 10.07
N LYS A 7 4.09 11.61 10.29
CA LYS A 7 3.11 11.87 9.21
C LYS A 7 3.68 12.92 8.23
N LEU A 8 3.57 12.70 6.93
CA LEU A 8 4.00 13.65 5.89
C LEU A 8 2.90 14.69 5.64
N ALA A 9 2.67 15.55 6.64
CA ALA A 9 1.70 16.64 6.60
C ALA A 9 2.36 17.95 7.06
N TYR A 10 1.64 19.06 6.89
CA TYR A 10 2.10 20.36 7.40
C TYR A 10 2.26 20.32 8.92
N ILE A 11 3.40 20.80 9.42
CA ILE A 11 3.68 20.86 10.87
C ILE A 11 3.08 22.16 11.41
N THR A 12 1.99 22.08 12.16
CA THR A 12 1.28 23.25 12.70
C THR A 12 2.14 24.03 13.70
N ASN A 13 2.84 23.34 14.59
CA ASN A 13 3.71 23.99 15.59
C ASN A 13 4.94 24.64 14.94
N ASP A 14 5.05 25.96 15.07
CA ASP A 14 6.09 26.79 14.45
C ASP A 14 7.52 26.44 14.86
N ALA A 15 7.77 26.25 16.17
CA ALA A 15 9.10 25.91 16.67
C ALA A 15 9.55 24.54 16.13
N SER A 16 8.65 23.56 16.17
CA SER A 16 8.87 22.22 15.63
C SER A 16 9.07 22.22 14.11
N ARG A 17 8.29 23.04 13.39
CA ARG A 17 8.40 23.23 11.94
C ARG A 17 9.76 23.83 11.58
N LYS A 18 10.19 24.90 12.25
CA LYS A 18 11.50 25.54 12.03
C LYS A 18 12.67 24.60 12.33
N ALA A 19 12.61 23.88 13.46
CA ALA A 19 13.64 22.90 13.82
C ALA A 19 13.72 21.74 12.81
N THR A 20 12.56 21.23 12.36
CA THR A 20 12.47 20.16 11.36
C THR A 20 12.97 20.63 10.00
N PHE A 21 12.60 21.85 9.57
CA PHE A 21 13.08 22.45 8.33
C PHE A 21 14.60 22.53 8.31
N LYS A 22 15.24 23.09 9.36
CA LYS A 22 16.70 23.16 9.46
C LYS A 22 17.37 21.79 9.35
N LYS A 23 16.84 20.78 10.07
CA LYS A 23 17.36 19.40 10.04
C LYS A 23 17.19 18.75 8.66
N ARG A 24 15.99 18.85 8.07
CA ARG A 24 15.68 18.23 6.75
C ARG A 24 16.41 18.92 5.61
N LYS A 25 16.50 20.26 5.60
CA LYS A 25 17.30 21.03 4.64
C LYS A 25 18.76 20.56 4.66
N LYS A 26 19.38 20.49 5.83
CA LYS A 26 20.77 20.01 5.96
C LYS A 26 20.91 18.57 5.44
N GLY A 27 19.96 17.68 5.78
CA GLY A 27 19.96 16.31 5.30
C GLY A 27 19.80 16.19 3.78
N LEU A 28 18.90 16.97 3.19
CA LEU A 28 18.68 17.03 1.74
C LEU A 28 19.93 17.49 1.01
N LEU A 29 20.53 18.61 1.42
CA LEU A 29 21.75 19.13 0.80
C LEU A 29 22.92 18.16 0.94
N LYS A 30 23.03 17.46 2.08
CA LYS A 30 24.04 16.41 2.25
C LYS A 30 23.82 15.26 1.26
N LYS A 31 22.58 14.80 1.09
CA LYS A 31 22.23 13.73 0.17
C LYS A 31 22.47 14.12 -1.29
N LEU A 32 22.17 15.36 -1.65
CA LEU A 32 22.50 15.90 -2.96
C LEU A 32 24.01 15.90 -3.20
N ALA A 33 24.81 16.39 -2.24
CA ALA A 33 26.27 16.39 -2.35
C ALA A 33 26.83 14.96 -2.48
N GLU A 34 26.33 14.01 -1.69
CA GLU A 34 26.69 12.58 -1.81
C GLU A 34 26.33 12.05 -3.20
N LEU A 35 25.12 12.33 -3.71
CA LEU A 35 24.65 11.86 -5.01
C LEU A 35 25.46 12.44 -6.18
N THR A 36 25.73 13.75 -6.18
CA THR A 36 26.56 14.38 -7.22
C THR A 36 27.98 13.84 -7.22
N THR A 37 28.53 13.54 -6.04
CA THR A 37 29.88 13.00 -5.90
C THR A 37 29.97 11.53 -6.32
N LEU A 38 29.04 10.69 -5.86
CA LEU A 38 29.08 9.24 -6.10
C LEU A 38 28.69 8.87 -7.53
N CYS A 39 27.73 9.59 -8.11
CA CYS A 39 27.20 9.27 -9.43
C CYS A 39 27.74 10.19 -10.54
N GLY A 40 28.52 11.21 -10.20
CA GLY A 40 29.05 12.17 -11.17
C GLY A 40 27.95 12.98 -11.89
N ILE A 41 26.79 13.14 -11.27
CA ILE A 41 25.66 13.87 -11.86
C ILE A 41 25.70 15.34 -11.46
N GLU A 42 25.21 16.21 -12.36
CA GLU A 42 24.99 17.62 -12.06
C GLU A 42 23.61 17.79 -11.42
N ALA A 43 23.55 18.39 -10.23
CA ALA A 43 22.29 18.68 -9.53
C ALA A 43 22.36 20.03 -8.84
N CYS A 44 21.21 20.64 -8.61
CA CYS A 44 21.08 21.90 -7.89
C CYS A 44 19.79 21.93 -7.07
N ALA A 45 19.74 22.80 -6.05
CA ALA A 45 18.54 22.99 -5.25
C ALA A 45 18.26 24.47 -4.98
N ILE A 46 16.98 24.84 -5.06
CA ILE A 46 16.44 26.14 -4.68
C ILE A 46 15.42 25.89 -3.58
N ILE A 47 15.67 26.43 -2.38
CA ILE A 47 14.84 26.16 -1.21
C ILE A 47 14.31 27.48 -0.65
N PHE A 48 13.00 27.66 -0.70
CA PHE A 48 12.32 28.80 -0.09
C PHE A 48 12.02 28.53 1.38
N ASN A 49 12.22 29.55 2.22
CA ASN A 49 11.85 29.52 3.63
C ASN A 49 10.92 30.71 3.90
N PRO A 50 9.70 30.52 4.40
CA PRO A 50 8.78 31.63 4.71
C PRO A 50 9.35 32.65 5.70
N SER A 51 10.34 32.29 6.51
CA SER A 51 10.99 33.19 7.47
C SER A 51 12.14 34.02 6.86
N ASN A 52 12.57 33.72 5.62
CA ASN A 52 13.67 34.41 4.96
C ASN A 52 13.18 35.02 3.65
N SER A 53 13.59 36.25 3.35
CA SER A 53 13.23 36.90 2.08
C SER A 53 13.94 36.27 0.87
N GLN A 54 15.15 35.74 1.06
CA GLN A 54 15.94 35.13 0.00
C GLN A 54 15.90 33.60 0.05
N PRO A 55 15.84 32.91 -1.12
CA PRO A 55 15.95 31.46 -1.18
C PRO A 55 17.37 31.01 -0.86
N ASP A 56 17.46 29.83 -0.27
CA ASP A 56 18.72 29.13 -0.09
C ASP A 56 19.08 28.38 -1.37
N LEU A 57 20.26 28.68 -1.91
CA LEU A 57 20.76 28.12 -3.17
C LEU A 57 21.89 27.12 -2.90
N TRP A 58 21.90 26.00 -3.61
CA TRP A 58 22.98 25.02 -3.58
C TRP A 58 23.28 24.51 -5.00
N PRO A 59 24.57 24.26 -5.35
CA PRO A 59 25.77 24.35 -4.52
C PRO A 59 26.32 25.77 -4.36
N SER A 60 26.23 26.57 -5.41
CA SER A 60 26.57 28.00 -5.45
C SER A 60 25.69 28.68 -6.50
N THR A 61 25.59 30.01 -6.48
CA THR A 61 24.80 30.74 -7.48
C THR A 61 25.27 30.43 -8.91
N LEU A 62 26.60 30.38 -9.14
CA LEU A 62 27.16 30.04 -10.45
C LEU A 62 26.87 28.60 -10.84
N GLY A 63 27.04 27.65 -9.91
CA GLY A 63 26.76 26.24 -10.16
C GLY A 63 25.28 25.99 -10.49
N LEU A 64 24.38 26.64 -9.75
CA LEU A 64 22.95 26.63 -10.02
C LEU A 64 22.63 27.15 -11.43
N GLN A 65 23.19 28.30 -11.82
CA GLN A 65 22.97 28.86 -13.16
C GLN A 65 23.43 27.90 -14.25
N LYS A 66 24.60 27.27 -14.10
CA LYS A 66 25.11 26.27 -15.04
C LYS A 66 24.12 25.11 -15.24
N VAL A 67 23.61 24.54 -14.13
CA VAL A 67 22.66 23.43 -14.17
C VAL A 67 21.32 23.87 -14.80
N LEU A 68 20.80 25.03 -14.41
CA LEU A 68 19.55 25.57 -14.94
C LEU A 68 19.64 25.87 -16.45
N SER A 69 20.73 26.47 -16.90
CA SER A 69 20.95 26.76 -18.33
C SER A 69 21.00 25.47 -19.14
N LYS A 70 21.71 24.44 -18.65
CA LYS A 70 21.75 23.13 -19.29
C LYS A 70 20.36 22.49 -19.32
N PHE A 71 19.61 22.52 -18.23
CA PHE A 71 18.24 21.99 -18.17
C PHE A 71 17.32 22.68 -19.18
N LYS A 72 17.35 24.02 -19.25
CA LYS A 72 16.54 24.81 -20.20
C LYS A 72 16.91 24.60 -21.67
N SER A 73 18.13 24.13 -21.94
CA SER A 73 18.58 23.82 -23.31
C SER A 73 18.06 22.47 -23.83
N LEU A 74 17.51 21.62 -22.94
CA LEU A 74 16.97 20.32 -23.34
C LEU A 74 15.60 20.46 -24.03
N PRO A 75 15.20 19.52 -24.91
CA PRO A 75 13.85 19.48 -25.44
C PRO A 75 12.79 19.36 -24.33
N GLU A 76 11.61 19.96 -24.54
CA GLU A 76 10.53 19.97 -23.54
C GLU A 76 10.11 18.57 -23.07
N MET A 77 10.10 17.60 -23.98
CA MET A 77 9.81 16.20 -23.67
C MET A 77 10.81 15.61 -22.66
N GLU A 78 12.08 16.00 -22.72
CA GLU A 78 13.10 15.55 -21.77
C GLU A 78 13.02 16.29 -20.44
N GLN A 79 12.72 17.60 -20.47
CA GLN A 79 12.52 18.41 -19.26
C GLN A 79 11.39 17.84 -18.38
N CYS A 80 10.30 17.38 -18.99
CA CYS A 80 9.12 16.93 -18.26
C CYS A 80 9.14 15.43 -17.91
N LYS A 81 9.97 14.60 -18.58
CA LYS A 81 9.91 13.12 -18.52
C LYS A 81 9.91 12.55 -17.10
N LYS A 82 10.66 13.18 -16.19
CA LYS A 82 10.78 12.74 -14.79
C LYS A 82 10.46 13.85 -13.79
N MET A 83 9.88 14.96 -14.27
CA MET A 83 9.58 16.10 -13.41
C MET A 83 8.44 15.74 -12.46
N VAL A 84 8.75 15.71 -11.17
CA VAL A 84 7.74 15.57 -10.12
C VAL A 84 7.38 16.96 -9.65
N ASN A 85 6.13 17.37 -9.90
CA ASN A 85 5.62 18.63 -9.40
C ASN A 85 4.75 18.40 -8.15
N GLN A 86 4.60 19.46 -7.35
CA GLN A 86 3.84 19.38 -6.10
C GLN A 86 2.38 19.04 -6.36
N GLU A 87 1.80 19.53 -7.44
CA GLU A 87 0.39 19.31 -7.77
C GLU A 87 0.11 17.83 -8.09
N THR A 88 0.89 17.21 -8.96
CA THR A 88 0.78 15.79 -9.31
C THR A 88 1.03 14.92 -8.09
N PHE A 89 2.05 15.24 -7.29
CA PHE A 89 2.30 14.54 -6.03
C PHE A 89 1.09 14.61 -5.08
N LEU A 90 0.46 15.78 -4.94
CA LEU A 90 -0.70 15.94 -4.07
C LEU A 90 -1.95 15.26 -4.64
N ARG A 91 -2.17 15.30 -5.96
CA ARG A 91 -3.24 14.54 -6.62
C ARG A 91 -3.09 13.04 -6.38
N ASP A 92 -1.90 12.48 -6.55
CA ASP A 92 -1.63 11.07 -6.28
C ASP A 92 -1.88 10.68 -4.82
N ARG A 93 -1.54 11.59 -3.89
CA ARG A 93 -1.83 11.39 -2.47
C ARG A 93 -3.31 11.41 -2.16
N ILE A 94 -4.05 12.33 -2.76
CA ILE A 94 -5.51 12.43 -2.63
C ILE A 94 -6.16 11.17 -3.21
N ALA A 95 -5.74 10.72 -4.38
CA ALA A 95 -6.24 9.49 -5.00
C ALA A 95 -6.03 8.27 -4.08
N LYS A 96 -4.81 8.09 -3.55
CA LYS A 96 -4.51 7.01 -2.60
C LYS A 96 -5.35 7.09 -1.33
N ALA A 97 -5.56 8.28 -0.78
CA ALA A 97 -6.41 8.46 0.39
C ALA A 97 -7.88 8.15 0.08
N ALA A 98 -8.37 8.54 -1.09
CA ALA A 98 -9.73 8.24 -1.55
C ALA A 98 -9.94 6.74 -1.76
N ASP A 99 -8.96 6.03 -2.31
CA ASP A 99 -9.02 4.56 -2.48
C ASP A 99 -9.03 3.84 -1.13
N GLN A 100 -8.23 4.32 -0.17
CA GLN A 100 -8.25 3.80 1.20
C GLN A 100 -9.60 4.02 1.86
N LEU A 101 -10.19 5.22 1.70
CA LEU A 101 -11.50 5.53 2.23
C LEU A 101 -12.58 4.63 1.61
N LYS A 102 -12.58 4.45 0.29
CA LYS A 102 -13.51 3.53 -0.40
C LYS A 102 -13.37 2.09 0.09
N LYS A 103 -12.13 1.64 0.34
CA LYS A 103 -11.87 0.31 0.90
C LYS A 103 -12.49 0.16 2.30
N LEU A 104 -12.24 1.13 3.19
CA LEU A 104 -12.82 1.12 4.54
C LEU A 104 -14.34 1.20 4.52
N GLN A 105 -14.93 2.02 3.64
CA GLN A 105 -16.38 2.09 3.47
C GLN A 105 -16.97 0.74 3.05
N ARG A 106 -16.33 0.04 2.11
CA ARG A 106 -16.76 -1.31 1.68
C ARG A 106 -16.67 -2.31 2.83
N GLU A 107 -15.55 -2.33 3.56
CA GLU A 107 -15.36 -3.23 4.70
C GLU A 107 -16.37 -2.97 5.81
N ASN A 108 -16.66 -1.71 6.11
CA ASN A 108 -17.68 -1.34 7.08
C ASN A 108 -19.07 -1.76 6.62
N ARG A 109 -19.40 -1.52 5.34
CA ARG A 109 -20.68 -1.94 4.75
C ARG A 109 -20.87 -3.45 4.81
N GLU A 110 -19.84 -4.22 4.47
CA GLU A 110 -19.88 -5.68 4.56
C GLU A 110 -20.13 -6.16 5.99
N LYS A 111 -19.47 -5.56 6.98
CA LYS A 111 -19.69 -5.87 8.41
C LYS A 111 -21.11 -5.53 8.85
N GLU A 112 -21.66 -4.39 8.42
CA GLU A 112 -23.04 -3.97 8.72
C GLU A 112 -24.06 -4.97 8.18
N ILE A 113 -23.97 -5.32 6.89
CA ILE A 113 -24.90 -6.25 6.24
C ILE A 113 -24.73 -7.66 6.82
N THR A 114 -23.51 -8.09 7.10
CA THR A 114 -23.24 -9.38 7.77
C THR A 114 -23.88 -9.43 9.16
N ARG A 115 -23.79 -8.33 9.94
CA ARG A 115 -24.44 -8.23 11.26
C ARG A 115 -25.96 -8.35 11.13
N VAL A 116 -26.56 -7.66 10.15
CA VAL A 116 -28.01 -7.75 9.88
C VAL A 116 -28.41 -9.19 9.53
N MET A 117 -27.67 -9.85 8.64
CA MET A 117 -27.90 -11.24 8.27
C MET A 117 -27.94 -12.16 9.50
N PHE A 118 -26.92 -12.09 10.37
CA PHE A 118 -26.88 -12.90 11.59
C PHE A 118 -28.01 -12.57 12.56
N GLN A 119 -28.35 -11.29 12.71
CA GLN A 119 -29.48 -10.88 13.56
C GLN A 119 -30.79 -11.48 13.04
N SER A 120 -31.05 -11.45 11.73
CA SER A 120 -32.25 -12.04 11.13
C SER A 120 -32.31 -13.56 11.30
N LEU A 121 -31.17 -14.25 11.23
CA LEU A 121 -31.08 -15.71 11.43
C LEU A 121 -31.33 -16.10 12.89
N VAL A 122 -30.85 -15.32 13.85
CA VAL A 122 -30.94 -15.63 15.29
C VAL A 122 -32.28 -15.18 15.90
N ALA A 123 -32.81 -14.02 15.49
CA ALA A 123 -33.95 -13.39 16.16
C ALA A 123 -35.32 -13.90 15.68
N GLY A 124 -35.38 -14.72 14.62
CA GLY A 124 -36.66 -15.24 14.12
C GLY A 124 -37.60 -14.14 13.60
N ALA A 125 -37.31 -13.67 12.40
CA ALA A 125 -38.27 -13.01 11.49
C ALA A 125 -38.62 -11.51 11.64
N THR A 126 -37.81 -10.68 12.32
CA THR A 126 -37.88 -9.22 12.09
C THR A 126 -36.50 -8.65 11.75
N PRO A 127 -36.25 -8.33 10.46
CA PRO A 127 -35.17 -7.43 10.09
C PRO A 127 -35.33 -6.09 10.85
N PRO A 128 -34.24 -5.41 11.22
CA PRO A 128 -34.34 -4.07 11.80
C PRO A 128 -35.23 -3.17 10.93
N LEU A 129 -36.14 -2.41 11.55
CA LEU A 129 -37.17 -1.58 10.90
C LEU A 129 -36.64 -0.52 9.91
N ASP A 130 -35.33 -0.33 9.80
CA ASP A 130 -34.68 0.75 9.06
C ASP A 130 -33.90 0.28 7.81
N LEU A 131 -34.20 -0.91 7.25
CA LEU A 131 -33.54 -1.35 6.02
C LEU A 131 -34.14 -0.66 4.79
N ASN A 132 -33.30 0.06 4.04
CA ASN A 132 -33.63 0.63 2.74
C ASN A 132 -33.44 -0.40 1.61
N VAL A 133 -33.98 -0.12 0.43
CA VAL A 133 -33.86 -0.92 -0.80
C VAL A 133 -32.40 -1.27 -1.14
N ILE A 134 -31.46 -0.36 -0.88
CA ILE A 134 -30.02 -0.59 -1.08
C ILE A 134 -29.50 -1.65 -0.10
N ASP A 135 -29.89 -1.58 1.17
CA ASP A 135 -29.49 -2.54 2.19
C ASP A 135 -30.04 -3.94 1.89
N LEU A 136 -31.28 -4.01 1.40
CA LEU A 136 -31.92 -5.26 1.00
C LEU A 136 -31.23 -5.90 -0.21
N ASN A 137 -30.79 -5.10 -1.19
CA ASN A 137 -30.04 -5.60 -2.34
C ASN A 137 -28.67 -6.15 -1.93
N ASP A 138 -27.93 -5.39 -1.10
CA ASP A 138 -26.63 -5.83 -0.57
C ASP A 138 -26.77 -7.12 0.25
N LEU A 139 -27.85 -7.25 1.05
CA LEU A 139 -28.15 -8.44 1.82
C LEU A 139 -28.49 -9.64 0.92
N GLY A 140 -29.31 -9.43 -0.12
CA GLY A 140 -29.63 -10.47 -1.10
C GLY A 140 -28.37 -11.01 -1.77
N TRP A 141 -27.51 -10.11 -2.26
CA TRP A 141 -26.22 -10.49 -2.85
C TRP A 141 -25.32 -11.27 -1.87
N LEU A 142 -25.25 -10.83 -0.60
CA LEU A 142 -24.45 -11.53 0.41
C LEU A 142 -24.99 -12.94 0.69
N VAL A 143 -26.31 -13.10 0.78
CA VAL A 143 -26.96 -14.41 0.97
C VAL A 143 -26.65 -15.33 -0.20
N ASP A 144 -26.81 -14.85 -1.44
CA ASP A 144 -26.50 -15.61 -2.64
C ASP A 144 -25.03 -16.07 -2.66
N GLN A 145 -24.11 -15.17 -2.29
CA GLN A 145 -22.69 -15.50 -2.18
C GLN A 145 -22.44 -16.59 -1.13
N LYS A 146 -23.03 -16.48 0.07
CA LYS A 146 -22.87 -17.49 1.12
C LYS A 146 -23.49 -18.83 0.73
N MET A 147 -24.64 -18.83 0.07
CA MET A 147 -25.27 -20.05 -0.45
C MET A 147 -24.38 -20.73 -1.50
N ALA A 148 -23.75 -19.95 -2.39
CA ALA A 148 -22.79 -20.48 -3.36
C ALA A 148 -21.54 -21.07 -2.68
N ASP A 149 -20.99 -20.40 -1.65
CA ASP A 149 -19.86 -20.91 -0.87
C ASP A 149 -20.20 -22.20 -0.12
N ILE A 150 -21.42 -22.30 0.44
CA ILE A 150 -21.93 -23.52 1.08
C ILE A 150 -22.03 -24.64 0.03
N GLY A 151 -22.57 -24.36 -1.15
CA GLY A 151 -22.66 -25.31 -2.27
C GLY A 151 -21.29 -25.87 -2.66
N LYS A 152 -20.30 -25.00 -2.87
CA LYS A 152 -18.91 -25.41 -3.17
C LYS A 152 -18.31 -26.29 -2.06
N ARG A 153 -18.57 -25.95 -0.79
CA ARG A 153 -18.09 -26.76 0.35
C ARG A 153 -18.76 -28.12 0.40
N MET A 154 -20.07 -28.20 0.10
CA MET A 154 -20.78 -29.47 0.01
C MET A 154 -20.21 -30.36 -1.11
N GLU A 155 -19.90 -29.79 -2.27
CA GLU A 155 -19.25 -30.50 -3.38
C GLU A 155 -17.86 -31.02 -3.00
N LEU A 156 -17.01 -30.19 -2.39
CA LEU A 156 -15.68 -30.63 -1.92
C LEU A 156 -15.77 -31.79 -0.92
N LEU A 157 -16.73 -31.74 0.00
CA LEU A 157 -16.93 -32.79 0.99
C LEU A 157 -17.46 -34.10 0.37
N THR A 158 -18.31 -34.02 -0.65
CA THR A 158 -18.83 -35.20 -1.37
C THR A 158 -17.78 -35.86 -2.26
N VAL A 159 -16.93 -35.07 -2.92
CA VAL A 159 -15.78 -35.57 -3.70
C VAL A 159 -14.75 -36.24 -2.79
N ASN A 160 -14.38 -35.61 -1.67
CA ASN A 160 -13.43 -36.21 -0.71
C ASN A 160 -13.99 -37.51 -0.08
N ARG A 161 -15.30 -37.59 0.13
CA ARG A 161 -15.97 -38.82 0.56
C ARG A 161 -15.90 -39.92 -0.50
N SER A 162 -16.04 -39.56 -1.78
CA SER A 162 -15.93 -40.51 -2.90
C SER A 162 -14.49 -40.99 -3.11
N SER A 163 -13.48 -40.14 -2.91
CA SER A 163 -12.06 -40.53 -2.90
C SER A 163 -11.71 -41.45 -1.72
N ARG A 164 -12.28 -41.24 -0.53
CA ARG A 164 -12.10 -42.14 0.62
C ARG A 164 -12.82 -43.48 0.46
N VAL A 165 -13.88 -43.55 -0.34
CA VAL A 165 -14.59 -44.81 -0.65
C VAL A 165 -13.90 -45.58 -1.80
N ALA A 166 -13.17 -44.89 -2.68
CA ALA A 166 -12.37 -45.53 -3.74
C ALA A 166 -11.04 -46.13 -3.24
N THR A 167 -10.56 -45.77 -2.05
CA THR A 167 -9.39 -46.39 -1.40
C THR A 167 -9.82 -47.30 -0.25
N ASN A 168 -10.62 -48.32 -0.54
CA ASN A 168 -10.86 -49.44 0.38
C ASN A 168 -9.95 -50.63 0.06
N GLU A 169 -8.76 -50.38 -0.47
CA GLU A 169 -7.62 -51.27 -0.23
C GLU A 169 -6.47 -50.46 0.38
N PRO A 170 -5.88 -50.91 1.49
CA PRO A 170 -4.78 -50.20 2.11
C PRO A 170 -3.57 -50.11 1.17
N SER A 171 -2.91 -48.96 1.14
CA SER A 171 -1.65 -48.76 0.39
C SER A 171 -0.58 -49.82 0.67
N TRP A 172 -0.58 -50.42 1.86
CA TRP A 172 0.36 -51.50 2.22
C TRP A 172 0.15 -52.79 1.40
N PHE A 173 -1.03 -52.99 0.81
CA PHE A 173 -1.35 -54.18 0.01
C PHE A 173 -0.68 -54.17 -1.37
N MET A 174 -0.56 -53.00 -2.02
CA MET A 174 0.23 -52.85 -3.26
C MET A 174 1.75 -52.84 -3.00
N GLU A 175 2.18 -52.41 -1.81
CA GLU A 175 3.58 -52.35 -1.41
C GLU A 175 4.18 -53.75 -1.18
N MET A 176 3.36 -54.73 -0.80
CA MET A 176 3.78 -56.14 -0.67
C MET A 176 3.94 -56.88 -2.01
N VAL A 177 3.24 -56.45 -3.07
CA VAL A 177 3.25 -57.16 -4.37
C VAL A 177 4.41 -56.73 -5.26
N ASN A 178 5.09 -55.61 -4.94
CA ASN A 178 6.12 -55.04 -5.79
C ASN A 178 7.51 -54.90 -5.12
N GLN A 179 7.71 -55.47 -3.92
CA GLN A 179 9.03 -55.55 -3.28
C GLN A 179 9.73 -56.85 -3.67
N GLY A 180 10.37 -56.81 -4.83
CA GLY A 180 11.21 -57.89 -5.31
C GLY A 180 12.08 -57.46 -6.50
N ALA A 181 12.91 -56.41 -6.32
CA ALA A 181 14.22 -56.27 -6.96
C ALA A 181 14.82 -54.87 -6.75
N ASN A 182 15.99 -54.88 -6.09
CA ASN A 182 17.18 -54.07 -6.34
C ASN A 182 17.29 -52.65 -5.77
N ASP A 183 18.31 -52.57 -4.92
CA ASP A 183 19.10 -51.43 -4.48
C ASP A 183 19.57 -50.53 -5.64
N GLU A 184 19.67 -49.22 -5.38
CA GLU A 184 20.91 -48.42 -5.35
C GLU A 184 20.62 -46.92 -5.54
N ASP A 185 21.19 -46.13 -4.62
CA ASP A 185 21.66 -44.74 -4.67
C ASP A 185 21.03 -43.70 -5.63
N HIS A 186 20.65 -42.53 -5.09
CA HIS A 186 21.32 -41.24 -5.40
C HIS A 186 20.72 -40.01 -4.71
N MET A 187 21.63 -39.07 -4.47
CA MET A 187 21.51 -37.73 -3.89
C MET A 187 20.58 -36.79 -4.71
N GLY A 188 19.90 -35.84 -4.06
CA GLY A 188 19.17 -34.78 -4.77
C GLY A 188 18.68 -33.62 -3.90
N PHE A 189 18.91 -32.42 -4.40
CA PHE A 189 18.85 -31.09 -3.78
C PHE A 189 17.48 -30.37 -3.91
N ASN A 190 17.32 -29.29 -3.11
CA ASN A 190 16.73 -27.97 -3.42
C ASN A 190 15.32 -27.54 -2.93
N ILE A 191 15.33 -26.36 -2.26
CA ILE A 191 14.55 -25.11 -2.45
C ILE A 191 13.01 -25.22 -2.36
N GLY A 192 12.24 -24.41 -1.63
CA GLY A 192 12.39 -23.08 -1.04
C GLY A 192 11.02 -22.38 -1.16
N ASP A 193 10.64 -21.55 -0.18
CA ASP A 193 9.95 -20.25 -0.34
C ASP A 193 9.16 -19.85 0.92
N ASP A 194 9.75 -18.92 1.67
CA ASP A 194 9.14 -18.19 2.78
C ASP A 194 8.22 -17.07 2.25
N VAL A 195 6.97 -17.07 2.71
CA VAL A 195 5.97 -16.04 2.44
C VAL A 195 6.14 -14.86 3.42
N ILE A 196 6.45 -13.68 2.89
CA ILE A 196 6.51 -12.43 3.66
C ILE A 196 5.09 -11.86 3.87
N GLN A 197 4.63 -11.80 5.13
CA GLN A 197 3.44 -11.06 5.54
C GLN A 197 3.75 -9.59 5.84
N LEU A 198 2.87 -8.68 5.39
CA LEU A 198 2.87 -7.26 5.73
C LEU A 198 1.81 -6.97 6.82
N PRO A 199 2.11 -6.13 7.84
CA PRO A 199 1.17 -5.84 8.92
C PRO A 199 0.27 -4.62 8.68
N SER A 200 -0.92 -4.71 9.27
CA SER A 200 -2.06 -3.80 9.27
C SER A 200 -1.82 -2.42 9.91
N PHE A 201 -2.62 -1.44 9.49
CA PHE A 201 -2.63 -0.06 10.01
C PHE A 201 -3.85 0.20 10.90
N GLY A 202 -3.62 0.81 12.06
CA GLY A 202 -4.63 1.39 12.93
C GLY A 202 -4.95 2.84 12.57
N GLU A 203 -6.21 3.20 12.80
CA GLU A 203 -6.87 4.48 12.59
C GLU A 203 -6.37 5.56 13.57
N ASP A 204 -6.53 6.84 13.20
CA ASP A 204 -7.16 7.86 14.04
C ASP A 204 -6.97 9.29 13.49
N ASP A 205 -7.99 10.08 13.77
CA ASP A 205 -8.60 11.16 13.00
C ASP A 205 -8.00 12.59 13.10
N ASN A 206 -8.34 13.38 12.08
CA ASN A 206 -8.79 14.80 12.01
C ASN A 206 -8.14 15.86 12.95
N HIS A 207 -7.68 17.04 12.52
CA HIS A 207 -8.44 18.13 11.90
C HIS A 207 -7.58 19.03 10.98
N GLY A 208 -8.24 19.63 9.99
CA GLY A 208 -7.65 20.40 8.90
C GLY A 208 -7.21 21.84 9.17
N THR A 209 -6.48 22.38 8.20
CA THR A 209 -6.57 23.77 7.75
C THR A 209 -5.88 23.92 6.39
N PHE A 210 -6.46 24.81 5.60
CA PHE A 210 -6.19 25.09 4.19
C PHE A 210 -4.80 25.67 3.90
N TRP A 211 -4.44 25.58 2.62
CA TRP A 211 -3.12 25.67 2.02
C TRP A 211 -2.49 27.06 2.01
N SER A 212 -1.15 27.09 1.93
CA SER A 212 -0.42 28.12 1.18
C SER A 212 0.91 27.57 0.66
N ASN A 213 1.05 27.72 -0.66
CA ASN A 213 2.18 27.55 -1.57
C ASN A 213 3.57 27.23 -0.99
N ASN A 214 4.20 26.19 -1.54
CA ASN A 214 5.67 26.09 -1.65
C ASN A 214 6.03 25.19 -2.84
N ASN A 215 6.15 25.80 -4.02
CA ASN A 215 6.72 25.16 -5.20
C ASN A 215 8.16 24.70 -4.88
N VAL A 216 8.37 23.40 -4.83
CA VAL A 216 9.69 22.79 -4.94
C VAL A 216 9.72 22.06 -6.26
N ILE A 217 10.40 22.67 -7.24
CA ILE A 217 10.70 22.06 -8.53
C ILE A 217 12.02 21.31 -8.34
N PHE A 218 11.98 19.98 -8.45
CA PHE A 218 13.18 19.18 -8.63
C PHE A 218 13.31 18.84 -10.12
N PRO A 219 14.43 19.18 -10.78
CA PRO A 219 14.79 18.60 -12.06
C PRO A 219 15.11 17.11 -11.93
#